data_AF-A0A1I3RT37-F1
#
_entry.id   AF-A0A1I3RT37-F1
#
_cell.length_a   1.000
_cell.length_b   1.000
_cell.length_c   1.000
_cell.angle_alpha   90.00
_cell.angle_beta   90.00
_cell.angle_gamma   90.00
#
_symmetry.space_group_name_H-M   'P 1'
#
loop_
_entity.id
_entity.type
_entity.pdbx_description
1 polymer ?
#
loop_
_entity_poly.entity_id
_entity_poly.type
_entity_poly.pdbx_seq_one_letter_code
_entity_poly.pdbx_strand_id
1 'polypeptide(L)' 'DAAEGLYRLVDAAYEKRSVAISSNLHPAAFDELMPKTLATATVDRLLHHAHVCQTTGESVRLTQALAGQGVSPLS' A
#
# COMPACT_ATOMS: atom_id res chain seq x y z
N ASP A 1 -7.45 11.24 -11.88
CA ASP A 1 -7.06 9.83 -12.04
C ASP A 1 -6.79 9.21 -10.67
N ALA A 2 -6.94 7.89 -10.47
CA ALA A 2 -6.82 7.26 -9.14
C ALA A 2 -5.40 7.46 -8.54
N ALA A 3 -4.37 7.35 -9.38
CA ALA A 3 -2.98 7.62 -9.03
C ALA A 3 -2.76 9.05 -8.50
N GLU A 4 -3.38 10.03 -9.14
CA GLU A 4 -3.30 11.44 -8.73
C GLU A 4 -4.00 11.67 -7.39
N GLY A 5 -5.10 10.95 -7.15
CA GLY A 5 -5.80 10.97 -5.86
C GLY A 5 -4.90 10.48 -4.71
N LEU A 6 -4.17 9.38 -4.92
CA LEU A 6 -3.21 8.86 -3.94
C LEU A 6 -2.09 9.88 -3.67
N TYR A 7 -1.47 10.43 -4.72
CA TYR A 7 -0.43 11.46 -4.55
C TYR A 7 -0.94 12.65 -3.72
N ARG A 8 -2.10 13.21 -4.06
CA ARG A 8 -2.68 14.36 -3.32
C ARG A 8 -2.97 14.03 -1.86
N LEU A 9 -3.41 12.80 -1.56
CA LEU A 9 -3.63 12.36 -0.18
C LEU A 9 -2.32 12.27 0.60
N VAL A 10 -1.27 11.71 -0.01
CA VAL A 10 0.07 11.61 0.59
C VAL A 10 0.65 13.01 0.82
N ASP A 11 0.60 13.88 -0.19
CA ASP A 11 1.10 15.26 -0.11
C ASP A 11 0.38 16.08 0.97
N ALA A 12 -0.95 15.94 1.08
CA ALA A 12 -1.70 16.61 2.14
C ALA A 12 -1.36 16.10 3.56
N ALA A 13 -0.92 14.84 3.68
CA ALA A 13 -0.57 14.22 4.96
C ALA A 13 0.90 14.42 5.35
N TYR A 14 1.77 14.63 4.36
CA TYR A 14 3.22 14.74 4.50
C TYR A 14 3.59 15.77 5.58
N GLU A 15 4.45 15.34 6.52
CA GLU A 15 4.91 16.10 7.70
C GLU A 15 3.81 16.61 8.66
N LYS A 16 2.54 16.21 8.47
CA LYS A 16 1.40 16.69 9.25
C LYS A 16 0.67 15.59 10.01
N ARG A 17 0.60 14.38 9.45
CA ARG A 17 -0.09 13.23 10.05
C ARG A 17 0.49 11.91 9.56
N SER A 18 0.39 10.88 10.37
CA SER A 18 0.77 9.51 9.98
C SER A 18 -0.26 8.90 9.02
N VAL A 19 0.22 8.11 8.06
CA VAL A 19 -0.61 7.33 7.13
C VAL A 19 -0.13 5.88 7.14
N ALA A 20 -1.04 4.93 7.31
CA ALA A 20 -0.75 3.51 7.14
C ALA A 20 -1.15 3.07 5.73
N ILE A 21 -0.23 2.43 5.01
CA ILE A 21 -0.43 1.91 3.66
C ILE A 21 0.03 0.47 3.62
N SER A 22 -0.84 -0.43 3.17
CA SER A 22 -0.48 -1.80 2.81
C SER A 22 -0.41 -1.92 1.29
N SER A 23 0.65 -2.54 0.78
CA SER A 23 0.84 -2.78 -0.65
C SER A 23 1.44 -4.17 -0.84
N ASN A 24 1.01 -4.87 -1.88
CA ASN A 24 1.66 -6.09 -2.34
C ASN A 24 2.88 -5.79 -3.25
N LEU A 25 3.07 -4.52 -3.64
CA LEU A 25 4.23 -4.04 -4.38
C LEU A 25 5.19 -3.31 -3.43
N HIS A 26 6.49 -3.52 -3.65
CA HIS A 26 7.52 -2.70 -3.02
C HIS A 26 7.40 -1.24 -3.50
N PRO A 27 7.66 -0.21 -2.67
CA PRO A 27 7.57 1.19 -3.09
C PRO A 27 8.37 1.53 -4.36
N ALA A 28 9.47 0.82 -4.61
CA ALA A 28 10.28 0.96 -5.83
C ALA A 28 9.54 0.61 -7.13
N ALA A 29 8.44 -0.16 -7.06
CA ALA A 29 7.62 -0.56 -8.21
C ALA A 29 6.34 0.28 -8.35
N PHE A 30 6.23 1.41 -7.66
CA PHE A 30 5.03 2.26 -7.75
C PHE A 30 4.87 2.93 -9.12
N ASP A 31 5.91 2.99 -9.94
CA ASP A 31 5.83 3.46 -11.32
C ASP A 31 5.09 2.48 -12.27
N GLU A 32 4.80 1.26 -11.81
CA GLU A 32 3.86 0.35 -12.48
C GLU A 32 2.40 0.76 -12.26
N LEU A 33 2.10 1.49 -11.18
CA LEU A 33 0.75 1.92 -10.81
C LEU A 33 0.42 3.36 -11.23
N MET A 34 1.43 4.20 -11.42
CA MET A 34 1.27 5.61 -11.73
C MET A 34 2.40 6.15 -12.60
N PRO A 35 2.20 7.28 -13.31
CA PRO A 35 3.26 7.90 -14.08
C PRO A 35 4.53 8.13 -13.25
N LYS A 36 5.71 7.86 -13.83
CA LYS A 36 7.01 7.88 -13.13
C LYS A 36 7.24 9.12 -12.26
N THR A 37 6.88 10.30 -12.75
CA THR A 37 7.05 11.56 -12.00
C THR A 37 6.22 11.60 -10.72
N LEU A 38 4.97 11.15 -10.77
CA LEU A 38 4.09 11.04 -9.61
C LEU A 38 4.54 9.91 -8.67
N ALA A 39 5.00 8.78 -9.22
CA ALA A 39 5.51 7.66 -8.43
C ALA A 39 6.70 8.11 -7.58
N THR A 40 7.71 8.72 -8.20
CA THR A 40 8.89 9.22 -7.49
C THR A 40 8.50 10.23 -6.40
N ALA A 41 7.64 11.20 -6.71
CA ALA A 41 7.21 12.22 -5.75
C ALA A 41 6.38 11.64 -4.57
N THR A 42 5.58 10.60 -4.84
CA THR A 42 4.79 9.89 -3.82
C THR A 42 5.68 9.06 -2.92
N VAL A 43 6.60 8.27 -3.50
CA VAL A 43 7.51 7.40 -2.76
C VAL A 43 8.45 8.21 -1.87
N ASP A 44 8.98 9.33 -2.39
CA ASP A 44 9.83 10.26 -1.64
C ASP A 44 9.13 10.72 -0.34
N ARG A 45 7.92 11.25 -0.46
CA ARG A 45 7.11 11.71 0.69
C ARG A 45 6.76 10.60 1.66
N LEU A 46 6.41 9.41 1.16
CA LEU A 46 6.06 8.28 2.01
C LEU A 46 7.28 7.80 2.81
N LEU A 47 8.43 7.64 2.15
CA LEU A 47 9.61 7.02 2.75
C LEU A 47 10.43 7.98 3.61
N HIS A 48 10.26 9.29 3.47
CA HIS A 48 11.03 10.28 4.24
C HIS A 48 10.90 10.09 5.76
N HIS A 49 9.72 9.70 6.24
CA HIS A 49 9.46 9.39 7.66
C HIS A 49 8.71 8.05 7.84
N ALA A 50 9.12 7.01 7.11
CA ALA A 50 8.47 5.70 7.15
C ALA A 50 9.11 4.71 8.13
N HIS A 51 8.26 3.83 8.65
CA HIS A 51 8.65 2.49 9.11
C HIS A 51 8.17 1.47 8.07
N VAL A 52 9.09 0.80 7.40
CA VAL A 52 8.76 -0.19 6.36
C VAL A 52 8.74 -1.58 6.97
N CYS A 53 7.55 -2.18 7.02
CA CYS A 53 7.35 -3.56 7.48
C CYS A 53 7.12 -4.46 6.26
N GLN A 54 8.07 -5.35 5.98
CA GLN A 54 7.88 -6.38 4.97
C GLN A 54 7.23 -7.62 5.60
N THR A 55 6.07 -8.00 5.07
CA THR A 55 5.35 -9.21 5.50
C THR A 55 5.58 -10.32 4.48
N THR A 56 5.87 -11.53 4.96
CA THR A 56 6.01 -12.75 4.15
C THR A 56 5.14 -13.85 4.73
N GLY A 57 4.99 -14.96 3.99
CA GLY A 57 4.21 -16.12 4.40
C GLY A 57 3.06 -16.42 3.43
N GLU A 58 2.33 -17.48 3.74
CA GLU A 58 1.21 -17.93 2.92
C GLU A 58 -0.06 -17.10 3.17
N SER A 59 -0.99 -17.14 2.21
CA SER A 59 -2.28 -16.49 2.34
C SER A 59 -3.09 -17.13 3.45
N VAL A 60 -3.32 -16.37 4.54
CA VAL A 60 -4.19 -16.80 5.65
C VAL A 60 -5.57 -17.22 5.15
N ARG A 61 -6.11 -16.49 4.16
CA ARG A 61 -7.40 -16.82 3.53
C ARG A 61 -7.38 -18.19 2.86
N LEU A 62 -6.28 -18.55 2.20
CA LEU A 62 -6.11 -19.85 1.57
C LEU A 62 -6.01 -20.96 2.62
N THR A 63 -5.19 -20.77 3.66
CA THR A 63 -5.04 -21.73 4.76
C THR A 63 -6.39 -22.01 5.44
N GLN A 64 -7.18 -20.97 5.71
CA GLN A 64 -8.52 -21.10 6.30
C GLN A 64 -9.49 -21.85 5.37
N ALA A 65 -9.48 -21.52 4.07
CA ALA A 65 -10.30 -22.21 3.09
C ALA A 65 -9.97 -23.70 2.99
N LEU A 66 -8.68 -24.06 2.97
CA LEU A 66 -8.22 -25.45 2.98
C LEU A 66 -8.56 -26.18 4.28
N ALA A 67 -8.60 -25.47 5.40
CA ALA A 67 -9.04 -26.00 6.70
C ALA A 67 -10.57 -26.10 6.84
N GLY A 68 -11.35 -25.78 5.80
CA GLY A 68 -12.81 -25.80 5.83
C GLY A 68 -13.44 -24.66 6.64
N GLN A 69 -12.64 -23.68 7.07
CA GLN A 69 -13.12 -22.45 7.71
C GLN A 69 -13.49 -21.45 6.62
N GLY A 70 -14.70 -21.58 6.07
CA GLY A 70 -15.21 -20.69 5.03
C GLY A 70 -15.13 -19.22 5.47
N VAL A 71 -14.68 -18.33 4.58
CA VAL A 71 -14.67 -16.90 4.84
C VAL A 71 -16.09 -16.36 4.78
N SER A 72 -16.57 -15.73 5.86
CA SER A 72 -17.83 -14.99 5.83
C SER A 72 -17.67 -13.80 4.86
N PRO A 73 -18.57 -13.62 3.88
CA PRO A 73 -18.57 -12.42 3.05
C PRO A 73 -18.71 -11.19 3.95
N LEU A 74 -18.02 -10.10 3.62
CA LEU A 74 -18.34 -8.80 4.22
C LEU A 74 -19.76 -8.44 3.75
N SER A 75 -20.71 -8.44 4.67
CA SER A 75 -22.09 -7.95 4.49
C SER A 75 -22.13 -6.43 4.42
#